data_AF-A0A8B6DNY4-F1
#
_entry.id   AF-A0A8B6DNY4-F1
#
_cell.length_a   1.000
_cell.length_b   1.000
_cell.length_c   1.000
_cell.angle_alpha   90.00
_cell.angle_beta   90.00
_cell.angle_gamma   90.00
#
_symmetry.space_group_name_H-M   'P 1'
#
loop_
_entity.id
_entity.type
_entity.pdbx_description
1 polymer ?
#
loop_
_entity_poly.entity_id
_entity_poly.type
_entity_poly.pdbx_seq_one_letter_code
_entity_poly.pdbx_strand_id
1 'polypeptide(L)'
;MKKDIQQDFDRINEKIDNVQKSYDDLAKNKDNGTINSTRAANIVIKNLEYDAREKDDIQITVHKVQALFRDGMTIPDVKIKSTSRKHGRENHNGIIIVELDDAAQKKQYLARNVN
;
A
#
# COMPACT_ATOMS: atom_id res chain seq x y z
N MET A 1 -50.89 13.04 20.11
CA MET A 1 -50.36 11.72 20.55
C MET A 1 -49.89 10.82 19.41
N LYS A 2 -50.67 10.47 18.36
CA LYS A 2 -50.12 9.67 17.24
C LYS A 2 -49.29 10.45 16.22
N LYS A 3 -49.59 11.75 16.01
CA LYS A 3 -48.87 12.60 15.05
C LYS A 3 -47.45 12.96 15.49
N ASP A 4 -47.27 13.19 16.78
CA ASP A 4 -45.99 13.63 17.35
C ASP A 4 -44.96 12.49 17.27
N ILE A 5 -45.40 11.26 17.56
CA ILE A 5 -44.58 10.04 17.44
C ILE A 5 -44.18 9.79 15.98
N GLN A 6 -45.08 9.99 15.02
CA GLN A 6 -44.76 9.80 13.61
C GLN A 6 -43.70 10.80 13.13
N GLN A 7 -43.82 12.07 13.54
CA GLN A 7 -42.82 13.09 13.23
C GLN A 7 -41.45 12.78 13.84
N ASP A 8 -41.42 12.23 15.06
CA ASP A 8 -40.18 11.79 15.69
C ASP A 8 -39.55 10.61 14.93
N PHE A 9 -40.35 9.63 14.48
CA PHE A 9 -39.86 8.52 13.65
C PHE A 9 -39.28 9.00 12.32
N ASP A 10 -39.97 9.92 11.63
CA ASP A 10 -39.49 10.46 10.35
C ASP A 10 -38.16 11.21 10.52
N ARG A 11 -38.04 11.98 11.60
CA ARG A 11 -36.80 12.70 11.95
C ARG A 11 -35.66 11.76 12.33
N ILE A 12 -35.96 10.63 12.97
CA ILE A 12 -34.96 9.60 13.29
C ILE A 12 -34.46 8.94 12.01
N ASN A 13 -35.36 8.60 11.08
CA ASN A 13 -35.00 7.97 9.81
C ASN A 13 -34.11 8.89 8.96
N GLU A 14 -34.43 10.18 8.87
CA GLU A 14 -33.60 11.15 8.16
C GLU A 14 -32.17 11.23 8.74
N LYS A 15 -32.04 11.16 10.07
CA LYS A 15 -30.73 11.13 10.74
C LYS A 15 -29.96 9.85 10.41
N ILE A 16 -30.62 8.70 10.38
CA ILE A 16 -30.01 7.42 10.02
C ILE A 16 -29.49 7.47 8.58
N ASP A 17 -30.29 7.97 7.64
CA ASP A 17 -29.89 8.09 6.23
C ASP A 17 -28.67 9.00 6.04
N ASN A 18 -28.61 10.10 6.79
CA ASN A 18 -27.48 11.03 6.75
C ASN A 18 -26.21 10.41 7.35
N VAL A 19 -26.34 9.62 8.42
CA VAL A 19 -25.22 8.86 9.00
C VAL A 19 -24.72 7.81 8.01
N GLN A 20 -25.63 7.09 7.35
CA GLN A 20 -25.28 6.07 6.36
C GLN A 20 -24.49 6.66 5.18
N LYS A 21 -24.95 7.79 4.63
CA LYS A 21 -24.23 8.51 3.56
C LYS A 21 -22.83 8.96 3.98
N SER A 22 -22.71 9.49 5.21
CA SER A 22 -21.41 9.88 5.76
C SER A 22 -20.45 8.70 5.88
N TYR A 23 -20.95 7.52 6.29
CA TYR A 23 -20.15 6.30 6.33
C TYR A 23 -19.72 5.83 4.93
N ASP A 24 -20.62 5.87 3.94
CA ASP A 24 -20.31 5.50 2.56
C ASP A 24 -19.27 6.44 1.93
N ASP A 25 -19.35 7.74 2.22
CA ASP A 25 -18.38 8.72 1.73
C ASP A 25 -17.01 8.57 2.41
N LEU A 26 -16.98 8.26 3.71
CA LEU A 26 -15.74 7.91 4.42
C LEU A 26 -15.11 6.62 3.87
N ALA A 27 -15.92 5.61 3.53
CA ALA A 27 -15.43 4.37 2.93
C ALA A 27 -14.81 4.62 1.55
N LYS A 28 -15.47 5.40 0.69
CA LYS A 28 -14.95 5.78 -0.64
C LYS A 28 -13.65 6.59 -0.55
N ASN A 29 -13.54 7.49 0.43
CA ASN A 29 -12.35 8.33 0.61
C ASN A 29 -11.13 7.53 1.11
N LYS A 30 -11.35 6.44 1.86
CA LYS A 30 -10.26 5.56 2.33
C LYS A 30 -9.61 4.77 1.19
N ASP A 31 -10.38 4.44 0.16
CA ASP A 31 -9.88 3.71 -1.01
C ASP A 31 -9.22 4.62 -2.06
N ASN A 32 -9.58 5.91 -2.13
CA ASN A 32 -9.06 6.83 -3.16
C ASN A 32 -7.98 7.82 -2.70
N GLY A 33 -8.00 8.29 -1.45
CA GLY A 33 -7.17 9.43 -1.00
C GLY A 33 -5.72 9.09 -0.60
N THR A 34 -5.52 7.95 0.06
CA THR A 34 -4.20 7.58 0.63
C THR A 34 -3.51 6.47 -0.15
N ILE A 35 -4.24 5.82 -1.07
CA ILE A 35 -3.73 4.66 -1.82
C ILE A 35 -2.98 5.10 -3.08
N ASN A 36 -3.37 6.22 -3.69
CA ASN A 36 -2.89 6.59 -5.02
C ASN A 36 -1.55 7.33 -5.03
N SER A 37 -1.18 8.09 -4.00
CA SER A 37 0.13 8.78 -3.98
C SER A 37 1.25 7.87 -3.44
N THR A 38 1.00 7.17 -2.34
CA THR A 38 2.04 6.35 -1.68
C THR A 38 2.27 4.99 -2.35
N ARG A 39 1.32 4.44 -3.12
CA ARG A 39 1.53 3.19 -3.88
C ARG A 39 2.00 3.41 -5.32
N ALA A 40 1.88 4.62 -5.85
CA ALA A 40 2.29 4.92 -7.22
C ALA A 40 3.79 4.68 -7.44
N ALA A 41 4.63 4.90 -6.43
CA ALA A 41 6.08 4.65 -6.50
C ALA A 41 6.52 3.30 -5.90
N ASN A 42 5.59 2.49 -5.37
CA ASN A 42 5.97 1.25 -4.69
C ASN A 42 6.16 0.07 -5.65
N ILE A 43 7.30 -0.61 -5.53
CA ILE A 43 7.54 -1.93 -6.10
C ILE A 43 7.38 -2.98 -5.00
N VAL A 44 6.67 -4.06 -5.32
CA VAL A 44 6.43 -5.17 -4.41
C VAL A 44 7.27 -6.36 -4.88
N ILE A 45 8.24 -6.76 -4.08
CA ILE A 45 9.06 -7.96 -4.33
C ILE A 45 8.50 -9.10 -3.48
N LYS A 46 8.16 -10.19 -4.16
CA LYS A 46 7.70 -11.44 -3.54
C LYS A 46 8.80 -12.49 -3.65
N ASN A 47 8.80 -13.46 -2.75
CA ASN A 47 9.70 -14.61 -2.77
C ASN A 47 11.20 -14.29 -2.67
N LEU A 48 11.59 -13.09 -2.23
CA LEU A 48 12.98 -12.84 -1.90
C LEU A 48 13.31 -13.52 -0.57
N GLU A 49 14.26 -14.44 -0.60
CA GLU A 49 14.65 -15.26 0.57
C GLU A 49 14.90 -14.39 1.80
N TYR A 50 14.26 -14.78 2.88
CA TYR A 50 14.45 -14.18 4.18
C TYR A 50 15.74 -14.70 4.81
N ASP A 51 16.61 -13.79 5.23
CA ASP A 51 17.77 -14.10 6.04
C ASP A 51 17.47 -13.77 7.50
N ALA A 52 17.74 -14.70 8.41
CA ALA A 52 17.45 -14.54 9.84
C ALA A 52 18.14 -13.30 10.45
N ARG A 53 19.27 -12.86 9.87
CA ARG A 53 19.98 -11.65 10.28
C ARG A 53 19.21 -10.37 9.96
N GLU A 54 18.27 -10.41 9.02
CA GLU A 54 17.38 -9.27 8.70
C GLU A 54 16.48 -8.88 9.88
N LYS A 55 16.29 -9.78 10.86
CA LYS A 55 15.58 -9.47 12.11
C LYS A 55 16.26 -8.36 12.89
N ASP A 56 17.59 -8.40 12.94
CA ASP A 56 18.41 -7.49 13.73
C ASP A 56 19.02 -6.36 12.88
N ASP A 57 19.07 -6.54 11.55
CA ASP A 57 19.60 -5.55 10.62
C ASP A 57 18.80 -5.47 9.29
N ILE A 58 17.98 -4.42 9.17
CA ILE A 58 17.22 -4.14 7.95
C ILE A 58 18.10 -3.78 6.74
N GLN A 59 19.36 -3.36 6.95
CA GLN A 59 20.28 -3.03 5.85
C GLN A 59 20.59 -4.23 4.98
N ILE A 60 20.51 -5.45 5.54
CA ILE A 60 20.64 -6.69 4.76
C ILE A 60 19.53 -6.78 3.70
N THR A 61 18.30 -6.41 4.05
CA THR A 61 17.18 -6.34 3.09
C THR A 61 17.45 -5.27 2.04
N VAL A 62 17.91 -4.07 2.47
CA VAL A 62 18.20 -2.95 1.56
C VAL A 62 19.28 -3.34 0.54
N HIS A 63 20.37 -3.95 0.98
CA HIS A 63 21.46 -4.38 0.09
C HIS A 63 21.00 -5.46 -0.91
N LYS A 64 20.20 -6.44 -0.46
CA LYS A 64 19.62 -7.45 -1.36
C LYS A 64 18.74 -6.81 -2.43
N VAL A 65 17.90 -5.85 -2.03
CA VAL A 65 17.06 -5.09 -2.97
C VAL A 65 17.95 -4.32 -3.95
N GLN A 66 18.94 -3.56 -3.47
CA GLN A 66 19.84 -2.82 -4.35
C GLN A 66 20.59 -3.73 -5.33
N ALA A 67 21.01 -4.92 -4.91
CA ALA A 67 21.63 -5.92 -5.79
C ALA A 67 20.64 -6.41 -6.86
N LEU A 68 19.41 -6.76 -6.49
CA LEU A 68 18.36 -7.15 -7.46
C LEU A 68 18.11 -6.05 -8.50
N PHE A 69 18.05 -4.80 -8.05
CA PHE A 69 17.88 -3.65 -8.93
C PHE A 69 19.11 -3.42 -9.82
N ARG A 70 20.33 -3.69 -9.34
CA ARG A 70 21.56 -3.52 -10.15
C ARG A 70 21.74 -4.65 -11.17
N ASP A 71 21.58 -5.88 -10.72
CA ASP A 71 21.95 -7.09 -11.46
C ASP A 71 20.81 -7.53 -12.38
N GLY A 72 19.57 -7.33 -11.95
CA GLY A 72 18.36 -7.74 -12.69
C GLY A 72 17.67 -6.60 -13.44
N MET A 73 17.82 -5.34 -13.00
CA MET A 73 17.10 -4.20 -13.59
C MET A 73 18.08 -3.25 -14.27
N THR A 74 18.16 -3.31 -15.60
CA THR A 74 18.93 -2.37 -16.43
C THR A 74 18.33 -0.94 -16.45
N ILE A 75 17.90 -0.43 -15.30
CA ILE A 75 17.47 0.96 -15.12
C ILE A 75 18.63 1.69 -14.44
N PRO A 76 19.39 2.52 -15.18
CA PRO A 76 20.39 3.36 -14.56
C PRO A 76 19.72 4.29 -13.53
N ASP A 77 20.37 4.45 -12.37
CA ASP A 77 20.03 5.46 -11.37
C ASP A 77 18.67 5.32 -10.66
N VAL A 78 18.25 4.08 -10.35
CA VAL A 78 17.08 3.88 -9.47
C VAL A 78 17.39 4.43 -8.07
N LYS A 79 16.59 5.42 -7.64
CA LYS A 79 16.69 5.99 -6.30
C LYS A 79 15.65 5.34 -5.41
N ILE A 80 16.13 4.51 -4.49
CA ILE A 80 15.28 3.88 -3.47
C ILE A 80 15.14 4.89 -2.32
N LYS A 81 13.91 5.32 -2.07
CA LYS A 81 13.57 6.20 -0.96
C LYS A 81 13.45 5.43 0.35
N SER A 82 12.78 4.28 0.32
CA SER A 82 12.62 3.43 1.49
C SER A 82 12.45 1.96 1.10
N THR A 83 12.76 1.06 2.03
CA THR A 83 12.54 -0.38 1.87
C THR A 83 12.03 -0.95 3.18
N SER A 84 11.01 -1.79 3.10
CA SER A 84 10.45 -2.47 4.28
C SER A 84 10.06 -3.90 3.95
N ARG A 85 10.37 -4.84 4.84
CA ARG A 85 9.90 -6.24 4.74
C ARG A 85 8.72 -6.46 5.68
N LYS A 86 7.56 -6.76 5.10
CA LYS A 86 6.39 -7.24 5.82
C LYS A 86 6.47 -8.76 5.93
N HIS A 87 6.65 -9.24 7.15
CA HIS A 87 6.73 -10.66 7.44
C HIS A 87 5.32 -11.27 7.32
N GLY A 88 5.23 -12.44 6.70
CA GLY A 88 4.00 -13.24 6.67
C GLY A 88 3.80 -13.99 7.98
N ARG A 89 2.93 -15.02 7.98
CA ARG A 89 2.95 -16.05 9.03
C ARG A 89 4.35 -16.68 9.08
N GLU A 90 4.76 -17.15 10.26
CA GLU A 90 6.11 -17.67 10.54
C GLU A 90 6.66 -18.56 9.41
N ASN A 91 7.94 -18.39 9.07
CA ASN A 91 8.70 -19.12 8.04
C ASN A 91 8.36 -18.85 6.56
N HIS A 92 7.65 -17.76 6.25
CA HIS A 92 7.53 -17.29 4.86
C HIS A 92 8.50 -16.15 4.55
N ASN A 93 9.02 -16.14 3.33
CA ASN A 93 9.89 -15.09 2.77
C ASN A 93 9.32 -13.66 2.93
N GLY A 94 8.02 -13.51 3.23
CA GLY A 94 7.39 -12.21 3.43
C GLY A 94 7.30 -11.43 2.12
N ILE A 95 6.87 -10.18 2.22
CA ILE A 95 6.75 -9.25 1.10
C ILE A 95 7.64 -8.06 1.37
N ILE A 96 8.46 -7.68 0.39
CA ILE A 96 9.23 -6.44 0.47
C ILE A 96 8.51 -5.36 -0.32
N ILE A 97 8.33 -4.21 0.32
CA ILE A 97 7.81 -3.00 -0.29
C ILE A 97 8.98 -2.03 -0.42
N VAL A 98 9.31 -1.71 -1.65
CA VAL A 98 10.34 -0.74 -2.02
C VAL A 98 9.64 0.52 -2.51
N GLU A 99 9.85 1.63 -1.84
CA GLU A 99 9.37 2.93 -2.29
C GLU A 99 10.48 3.59 -3.12
N LEU A 100 10.18 3.89 -4.38
CA LEU A 100 11.08 4.67 -5.22
C LEU A 100 10.90 6.17 -4.96
N ASP A 101 11.94 6.94 -5.26
CA ASP A 101 11.91 8.41 -5.17
C ASP A 101 10.97 9.02 -6.22
N ASP A 102 10.81 8.36 -7.37
CA ASP A 102 9.95 8.79 -8.46
C ASP A 102 9.04 7.65 -8.98
N ALA A 103 7.74 7.91 -9.06
CA ALA A 103 6.75 6.99 -9.60
C ALA A 103 6.95 6.70 -11.10
N ALA A 104 7.59 7.61 -11.85
CA ALA A 104 7.93 7.37 -13.25
C ALA A 104 8.93 6.22 -13.42
N GLN A 105 9.86 6.04 -12.46
CA GLN A 105 10.81 4.92 -12.45
C GLN A 105 10.09 3.57 -12.33
N LYS A 106 9.01 3.50 -11.54
CA LYS A 106 8.17 2.29 -11.47
C LYS A 106 7.52 1.97 -12.81
N LYS A 107 7.00 2.99 -13.52
CA LYS A 107 6.36 2.79 -14.83
C LYS A 107 7.36 2.28 -15.87
N GLN A 108 8.58 2.82 -15.88
CA GLN A 108 9.67 2.34 -16.73
C GLN A 108 10.06 0.89 -16.39
N TYR A 109 10.09 0.54 -15.10
CA TYR A 109 10.37 -0.82 -14.64
C TYR A 109 9.34 -1.84 -15.12
N LEU A 110 8.05 -1.57 -14.87
CA LEU A 110 6.98 -2.48 -15.29
C LEU A 110 6.91 -2.60 -16.81
N ALA A 111 7.23 -1.55 -17.57
CA ALA A 111 7.23 -1.62 -19.03
C ALA A 111 8.35 -2.50 -19.62
N ARG A 112 9.51 -2.61 -18.94
CA ARG A 112 10.68 -3.37 -19.45
C ARG A 112 10.67 -4.85 -19.10
N ASN A 113 9.97 -5.25 -18.03
CA ASN A 113 9.98 -6.62 -17.50
C ASN A 113 8.69 -7.41 -17.80
N VAL A 114 7.87 -6.95 -18.75
CA VAL A 114 6.64 -7.63 -19.21
C VAL A 114 6.83 -8.35 -20.55
N ASN A 115 8.05 -8.35 -21.11
CA ASN A 115 8.43 -9.17 -22.28
C ASN A 115 9.24 -10.39 -21.85
#